data_AF-A0A8J5J2V8-F1
#
_entry.id   AF-A0A8J5J2V8-F1
#
_cell.length_a   1.000
_cell.length_b   1.000
_cell.length_c   1.000
_cell.angle_alpha   90.00
_cell.angle_beta   90.00
_cell.angle_gamma   90.00
#
_symmetry.space_group_name_H-M   'P 1'
#
loop_
_entity.id
_entity.type
_entity.pdbx_description
1 polymer ?
#
loop_
_entity_poly.entity_id
_entity_poly.type
_entity_poly.pdbx_seq_one_letter_code
_entity_poly.pdbx_strand_id
1 'polypeptide(L)'
;MARKRVKVSSGECSMLTPAQREMLVEVISSVLDDGAQIPWRNMVESSTFANLTYDTLRREGKAVLRQLRQQEKAPKPVHNERVKRRIDEVEETLTEPAPFEDHERVSELEALVDQKDKIIADRNRQIKSLKQQVKELNAAVSDDDEQPAEDEKLQKQVESLQQCISELSAIIASKDMLLAEASARYDTLKEEIRQLVSE
;
A
#
# COMPACT_ATOMS: atom_id res chain seq x y z
N MET A 1 46.32 21.70 33.72
CA MET A 1 46.09 20.24 33.70
C MET A 1 45.86 19.77 32.26
N ALA A 2 46.93 19.47 31.54
CA ALA A 2 46.88 19.03 30.14
C ALA A 2 46.46 17.55 30.08
N ARG A 3 45.28 17.27 29.54
CA ARG A 3 44.84 15.89 29.27
C ARG A 3 45.53 15.41 27.99
N LYS A 4 46.64 14.68 28.17
CA LYS A 4 47.30 13.89 27.11
C LYS A 4 46.25 12.96 26.48
N ARG A 5 45.90 13.21 25.23
CA ARG A 5 45.07 12.29 24.44
C ARG A 5 45.97 11.17 23.96
N VAL A 6 45.90 10.03 24.63
CA VAL A 6 46.59 8.79 24.28
C VAL A 6 46.24 8.42 22.84
N LYS A 7 47.27 8.34 21.99
CA LYS A 7 47.16 7.84 20.63
C LYS A 7 47.05 6.32 20.71
N VAL A 8 45.83 5.81 20.77
CA VAL A 8 45.56 4.40 20.59
C VAL A 8 45.82 4.08 19.12
N SER A 9 46.92 3.40 18.84
CA SER A 9 47.08 2.69 17.57
C SER A 9 46.00 1.61 17.55
N SER A 10 44.90 1.86 16.84
CA SER A 10 43.98 0.78 16.47
C SER A 10 44.55 0.16 15.21
N GLY A 11 45.38 -0.86 15.41
CA GLY A 11 45.56 -1.89 14.40
C GLY A 11 44.18 -2.40 13.97
N GLU A 12 44.08 -2.65 12.68
CA GLU A 12 42.88 -3.06 11.97
C GLU A 12 42.26 -4.32 12.59
N CYS A 13 41.21 -4.15 13.38
CA CYS A 13 40.13 -5.12 13.46
C CYS A 13 38.94 -4.49 12.75
N SER A 14 38.92 -4.57 11.42
CA SER A 14 37.69 -4.29 10.67
C SER A 14 36.66 -5.31 11.14
N MET A 15 35.64 -4.86 11.88
CA MET A 15 34.52 -5.69 12.35
C MET A 15 33.54 -6.03 11.23
N LEU A 16 33.84 -5.61 10.00
CA LEU A 16 33.07 -5.85 8.80
C LEU A 16 33.71 -6.95 7.97
N THR A 17 32.88 -7.82 7.40
CA THR A 17 33.33 -8.74 6.36
C THR A 17 33.71 -7.97 5.10
N PRO A 18 34.56 -8.53 4.21
CA PRO A 18 34.91 -7.88 2.95
C PRO A 18 33.69 -7.48 2.11
N ALA A 19 32.67 -8.35 2.03
CA ALA A 19 31.42 -8.08 1.34
C ALA A 19 30.63 -6.89 1.95
N GLN A 20 30.63 -6.77 3.28
CA GLN A 20 30.01 -5.63 3.97
C GLN A 20 30.77 -4.32 3.68
N ARG A 21 32.09 -4.38 3.60
CA ARG A 21 32.93 -3.22 3.28
C ARG A 21 32.71 -2.74 1.84
N GLU A 22 32.61 -3.66 0.88
CA GLU A 22 32.34 -3.34 -0.53
C GLU A 22 30.98 -2.65 -0.68
N MET A 23 29.92 -3.21 -0.09
CA MET A 23 28.59 -2.59 -0.09
C MET A 23 28.58 -1.20 0.57
N LEU A 24 29.37 -1.00 1.64
CA LEU A 24 29.52 0.33 2.25
C LEU A 24 30.22 1.31 1.30
N VAL A 25 31.27 0.88 0.60
CA VAL A 25 31.96 1.73 -0.39
C VAL A 25 31.02 2.12 -1.51
N GLU A 26 30.23 1.19 -2.03
CA GLU A 26 29.26 1.43 -3.12
C GLU A 26 28.20 2.45 -2.70
N VAL A 27 27.53 2.21 -1.57
CA VAL A 27 26.48 3.12 -1.07
C VAL A 27 27.06 4.51 -0.75
N ILE A 28 28.25 4.58 -0.15
CA ILE A 28 28.87 5.87 0.19
C ILE A 28 29.34 6.62 -1.06
N SER A 29 29.83 5.92 -2.09
CA SER A 29 30.28 6.55 -3.34
C SER A 29 29.09 7.10 -4.13
N SER A 30 28.01 6.33 -4.29
CA SER A 30 26.77 6.80 -4.91
C SER A 30 26.20 8.03 -4.18
N VAL A 31 26.20 8.02 -2.85
CA VAL A 31 25.72 9.17 -2.06
C VAL A 31 26.64 10.40 -2.17
N LEU A 32 27.95 10.20 -2.36
CA LEU A 32 28.89 11.30 -2.60
C LEU A 32 28.66 11.97 -3.96
N ASP A 33 28.36 11.17 -4.99
CA ASP A 33 28.06 11.66 -6.34
C ASP A 33 26.74 12.46 -6.37
N ASP A 34 25.72 11.97 -5.65
CA ASP A 34 24.40 12.61 -5.57
C ASP A 34 24.31 13.73 -4.52
N GLY A 35 25.35 13.89 -3.68
CA GLY A 35 25.37 14.87 -2.57
C GLY A 35 24.34 14.59 -1.46
N ALA A 36 23.76 13.40 -1.41
CA ALA A 36 22.67 13.03 -0.51
C ALA A 36 23.16 12.70 0.91
N GLN A 37 22.22 12.49 1.83
CA GLN A 37 22.54 12.03 3.18
C GLN A 37 22.71 10.51 3.20
N ILE A 38 23.82 10.01 3.76
CA ILE A 38 24.05 8.56 3.86
C ILE A 38 22.97 7.93 4.76
N PRO A 39 22.19 6.95 4.25
CA PRO A 39 21.00 6.42 4.92
C PRO A 39 21.35 5.34 5.95
N TRP A 40 22.17 5.69 6.96
CA TRP A 40 22.70 4.76 7.97
C TRP A 40 21.63 3.91 8.67
N ARG A 41 20.42 4.46 8.89
CA ARG A 41 19.33 3.72 9.56
C ARG A 41 18.80 2.59 8.69
N ASN A 42 18.54 2.87 7.42
CA ASN A 42 17.98 1.92 6.47
C ASN A 42 18.99 0.80 6.14
N MET A 43 20.29 1.11 6.22
CA MET A 43 21.34 0.12 5.97
C MET A 43 21.36 -0.98 7.04
N VAL A 44 21.02 -0.69 8.30
CA VAL A 44 20.97 -1.72 9.37
C VAL A 44 19.84 -2.73 9.13
N GLU A 45 18.79 -2.31 8.41
CA GLU A 45 17.66 -3.17 8.04
C GLU A 45 17.97 -4.05 6.82
N SER A 46 19.08 -3.80 6.12
CA SER A 46 19.51 -4.59 4.97
C SER A 46 20.09 -5.93 5.43
N SER A 47 19.78 -7.00 4.68
CA SER A 47 20.27 -8.37 4.96
C SER A 47 21.80 -8.44 5.11
N THR A 48 22.54 -7.59 4.40
CA THR A 48 24.01 -7.50 4.45
C THR A 48 24.55 -7.00 5.79
N PHE A 49 23.81 -6.13 6.49
CA PHE A 49 24.25 -5.50 7.74
C PHE A 49 23.39 -5.86 8.95
N ALA A 50 22.43 -6.80 8.79
CA ALA A 50 21.50 -7.22 9.83
C ALA A 50 22.17 -7.77 11.10
N ASN A 51 23.42 -8.24 10.99
CA ASN A 51 24.25 -8.73 12.08
C ASN A 51 25.10 -7.64 12.76
N LEU A 52 24.94 -6.36 12.39
CA LEU A 52 25.71 -5.24 12.92
C LEU A 52 24.81 -4.25 13.66
N THR A 53 25.34 -3.68 14.74
CA THR A 53 24.67 -2.57 15.42
C THR A 53 24.83 -1.27 14.62
N TYR A 54 23.84 -0.38 14.71
CA TYR A 54 23.86 0.93 14.08
C TYR A 54 25.15 1.72 14.37
N ASP A 55 25.63 1.69 15.61
CA ASP A 55 26.84 2.42 16.01
C ASP A 55 28.12 1.86 15.35
N THR A 56 28.20 0.53 15.20
CA THR A 56 29.31 -0.13 14.50
C THR A 56 29.29 0.24 13.02
N LEU A 57 28.13 0.12 12.37
CA LEU A 57 27.95 0.46 10.96
C LEU A 57 28.31 1.93 10.69
N ARG A 58 27.85 2.84 11.54
CA ARG A 58 28.11 4.28 11.41
C ARG A 58 29.59 4.63 11.63
N ARG A 59 30.26 3.94 12.56
CA ARG A 59 31.69 4.16 12.85
C ARG A 59 32.54 3.72 11.65
N GLU A 60 32.33 2.50 11.18
CA GLU A 60 33.09 1.91 10.08
C GLU A 60 32.80 2.64 8.76
N GLY A 61 31.53 2.95 8.50
CA GLY A 61 31.15 3.74 7.33
C GLY A 61 31.75 5.16 7.33
N LYS A 62 31.89 5.81 8.48
CA LYS A 62 32.65 7.08 8.58
C LYS A 62 34.14 6.91 8.30
N ALA A 63 34.73 5.76 8.62
CA ALA A 63 36.12 5.47 8.28
C ALA A 63 36.27 5.29 6.76
N VAL A 64 35.36 4.56 6.11
CA VAL A 64 35.29 4.41 4.65
C VAL A 64 35.13 5.76 3.96
N LEU A 65 34.19 6.60 4.42
CA LEU A 65 33.99 7.95 3.89
C LEU A 65 35.26 8.83 3.98
N ARG A 66 36.03 8.69 5.07
CA ARG A 66 37.32 9.38 5.21
C ARG A 66 38.38 8.84 4.25
N GLN A 67 38.41 7.52 4.03
CA GLN A 67 39.34 6.91 3.08
C GLN A 67 39.06 7.38 1.64
N LEU A 68 37.79 7.39 1.22
CA LEU A 68 37.39 7.87 -0.11
C LEU A 68 37.78 9.34 -0.34
N ARG A 69 37.47 10.23 0.61
CA ARG A 69 37.88 11.65 0.52
C ARG A 69 39.40 11.87 0.55
N GLN A 70 40.16 10.95 1.15
CA GLN A 70 41.63 11.02 1.15
C GLN A 70 42.23 10.49 -0.15
N GLN A 71 41.57 9.54 -0.83
CA GLN A 71 41.94 9.15 -2.20
C GLN A 71 41.70 10.30 -3.18
N GLU A 72 40.62 11.07 -3.02
CA GLU A 72 40.39 12.30 -3.79
C GLU A 72 41.41 13.42 -3.50
N LYS A 73 42.02 13.43 -2.31
CA LYS A 73 42.91 14.51 -1.83
C LYS A 73 44.40 14.14 -1.74
N ALA A 74 44.84 12.99 -2.24
CA ALA A 74 46.26 12.62 -2.19
C ALA A 74 47.12 13.56 -3.06
N PRO A 75 48.18 14.20 -2.52
CA PRO A 75 49.09 15.06 -3.28
C PRO A 75 50.15 14.22 -4.01
N LYS A 76 50.34 14.44 -5.32
CA LYS A 76 51.50 13.93 -6.07
C LYS A 76 52.77 14.70 -5.64
N PRO A 77 53.87 14.05 -5.23
CA PRO A 77 55.15 14.74 -5.05
C PRO A 77 55.89 14.85 -6.40
N VAL A 78 56.24 16.09 -6.73
CA VAL A 78 57.43 16.57 -7.46
C VAL A 78 57.84 15.86 -8.76
N HIS A 79 57.58 16.49 -9.91
CA HIS A 79 58.54 16.65 -11.02
C HIS A 79 58.05 17.74 -11.99
N ASN A 80 58.39 19.00 -11.70
CA ASN A 80 58.04 20.17 -12.52
C ASN A 80 58.82 20.26 -13.86
N GLU A 81 59.75 19.35 -14.13
CA GLU A 81 60.57 19.39 -15.36
C GLU A 81 59.95 18.64 -16.55
N ARG A 82 59.00 17.71 -16.32
CA ARG A 82 58.46 16.84 -17.38
C ARG A 82 57.24 17.43 -18.11
N VAL A 83 56.66 18.50 -17.56
CA VAL A 83 55.40 19.09 -18.06
C VAL A 83 55.66 19.89 -19.34
N LYS A 84 56.79 20.59 -19.45
CA LYS A 84 57.07 21.44 -20.63
C LYS A 84 57.24 20.66 -21.93
N ARG A 85 57.81 19.44 -21.89
CA ARG A 85 57.96 18.59 -23.09
C ARG A 85 56.69 17.83 -23.49
N ARG A 86 55.68 17.75 -22.61
CA ARG A 86 54.42 17.06 -22.91
C ARG A 86 53.35 17.98 -23.50
N ILE A 87 53.50 19.29 -23.41
CA ILE A 87 52.51 20.22 -23.97
C ILE A 87 52.62 20.23 -25.50
N ASP A 88 53.84 20.29 -26.02
CA ASP A 88 54.10 20.28 -27.47
C ASP A 88 53.69 18.96 -28.15
N GLU A 89 53.68 17.84 -27.41
CA GLU A 89 53.30 16.50 -27.92
C GLU A 89 51.81 16.19 -27.71
N VAL A 90 51.13 16.93 -26.85
CA VAL A 90 49.66 16.81 -26.66
C VAL A 90 48.89 17.64 -27.69
N GLU A 91 49.49 18.70 -28.25
CA GLU A 91 48.84 19.53 -29.27
C GLU A 91 48.60 18.78 -30.60
N GLU A 92 49.39 17.73 -30.89
CA GLU A 92 49.21 16.86 -32.08
C GLU A 92 48.34 15.62 -31.82
N THR A 93 47.86 15.40 -30.58
CA THR A 93 46.98 14.27 -30.22
C THR A 93 45.58 14.68 -29.77
N LEU A 94 45.23 15.97 -29.94
CA LEU A 94 43.84 16.42 -29.97
C LEU A 94 43.21 16.04 -31.32
N THR A 95 43.18 14.73 -31.60
CA THR A 95 42.17 14.19 -32.49
C THR A 95 40.83 14.57 -31.87
N GLU A 96 40.04 15.32 -32.63
CA GLU A 96 38.69 15.80 -32.29
C GLU A 96 37.94 14.79 -31.40
N PRO A 97 37.33 15.20 -30.27
CA PRO A 97 36.37 14.33 -29.61
C PRO A 97 35.30 13.99 -30.64
N ALA A 98 35.07 12.69 -30.85
CA ALA A 98 34.13 12.18 -31.84
C ALA A 98 32.83 13.00 -31.81
N PRO A 99 32.37 13.52 -32.95
CA PRO A 99 31.32 14.51 -32.95
C PRO A 99 29.95 13.78 -32.90
N PHE A 100 29.09 14.17 -31.96
CA PHE A 100 27.61 14.00 -31.99
C PHE A 100 26.88 12.74 -31.46
N GLU A 101 27.51 11.67 -30.96
CA GLU A 101 26.71 10.51 -30.45
C GLU A 101 26.05 10.74 -29.07
N ASP A 102 26.71 11.45 -28.15
CA ASP A 102 26.17 11.64 -26.79
C ASP A 102 25.00 12.63 -26.74
N HIS A 103 24.99 13.64 -27.61
CA HIS A 103 23.89 14.61 -27.67
C HIS A 103 22.61 14.00 -28.25
N GLU A 104 22.72 13.19 -29.30
CA GLU A 104 21.57 12.46 -29.86
C GLU A 104 21.00 11.48 -28.83
N ARG A 105 21.87 10.75 -28.13
CA ARG A 105 21.46 9.81 -27.07
C ARG A 105 20.78 10.50 -25.88
N VAL A 106 21.24 11.69 -25.48
CA VAL A 106 20.58 12.49 -24.44
C VAL A 106 19.20 12.94 -24.90
N SER A 107 19.05 13.46 -26.13
CA SER A 107 17.74 13.85 -26.67
C SER A 107 16.78 12.67 -26.81
N GLU A 108 17.26 11.48 -27.19
CA GLU A 108 16.42 10.27 -27.22
C GLU A 108 15.93 9.87 -25.82
N LEU A 109 16.81 9.95 -24.81
CA LEU A 109 16.46 9.66 -23.42
C LEU A 109 15.46 10.68 -22.86
N GLU A 110 15.63 11.98 -23.16
CA GLU A 110 14.68 13.03 -22.79
C GLU A 110 13.30 12.78 -23.42
N ALA A 111 13.25 12.43 -24.71
CA ALA A 111 12.00 12.09 -25.39
C ALA A 111 11.32 10.84 -24.78
N LEU A 112 12.09 9.83 -24.38
CA LEU A 112 11.59 8.64 -23.70
C LEU A 112 11.07 8.96 -22.28
N VAL A 113 11.73 9.87 -21.56
CA VAL A 113 11.27 10.35 -20.25
C VAL A 113 9.94 11.09 -20.41
N ASP A 114 9.85 12.03 -21.34
CA ASP A 114 8.62 12.76 -21.65
C ASP A 114 7.47 11.83 -22.03
N GLN A 115 7.76 10.79 -22.81
CA GLN A 115 6.78 9.78 -23.18
C GLN A 115 6.30 8.99 -21.95
N LYS A 116 7.23 8.56 -21.08
CA LYS A 116 6.88 7.84 -19.86
C LYS A 116 6.09 8.70 -18.89
N ASP A 117 6.42 9.99 -18.75
CA ASP A 117 5.68 10.91 -17.89
C ASP A 117 4.25 11.12 -18.36
N LYS A 118 4.03 11.20 -19.68
CA LYS A 118 2.67 11.22 -20.26
C LYS A 118 1.89 9.93 -19.92
N ILE A 119 2.52 8.77 -20.08
CA ILE A 119 1.90 7.48 -19.72
C ILE A 119 1.56 7.44 -18.23
N ILE A 120 2.47 7.86 -17.36
CA ILE A 120 2.24 7.91 -15.91
C ILE A 120 1.08 8.84 -15.57
N ALA A 121 1.02 10.02 -16.19
CA ALA A 121 -0.08 10.97 -15.99
C ALA A 121 -1.43 10.36 -16.40
N ASP A 122 -1.49 9.68 -17.55
CA ASP A 122 -2.73 9.04 -18.03
C ASP A 122 -3.15 7.86 -17.14
N ARG A 123 -2.19 7.04 -16.70
CA ARG A 123 -2.47 5.97 -15.73
C ARG A 123 -2.95 6.51 -14.40
N ASN A 124 -2.39 7.61 -13.91
CA ASN A 124 -2.84 8.27 -12.70
C ASN A 124 -4.28 8.81 -12.83
N ARG A 125 -4.66 9.35 -14.01
CA ARG A 125 -6.05 9.74 -14.30
C ARG A 125 -6.98 8.54 -14.30
N GLN A 126 -6.60 7.44 -14.95
CA GLN A 126 -7.37 6.19 -14.96
C GLN A 126 -7.57 5.64 -13.54
N ILE A 127 -6.50 5.60 -12.72
CA ILE A 127 -6.58 5.15 -11.33
C ILE A 127 -7.53 6.03 -10.51
N LYS A 128 -7.49 7.35 -10.68
CA LYS A 128 -8.44 8.26 -9.99
C LYS A 128 -9.88 7.98 -10.40
N SER A 129 -10.14 7.77 -11.70
CA SER A 129 -11.46 7.44 -12.21
C SER A 129 -11.96 6.09 -11.68
N LEU A 130 -11.11 5.05 -11.72
CA LEU A 130 -11.46 3.73 -11.18
C LEU A 130 -11.72 3.77 -9.67
N LYS A 131 -10.92 4.52 -8.89
CA LYS A 131 -11.17 4.71 -7.46
C LYS A 131 -12.52 5.37 -7.20
N GLN A 132 -12.92 6.31 -8.06
CA GLN A 132 -14.22 6.96 -7.94
C GLN A 132 -15.36 5.98 -8.26
N GLN A 133 -15.25 5.21 -9.35
CA GLN A 133 -16.22 4.17 -9.70
C GLN A 133 -16.37 3.11 -8.59
N VAL A 134 -15.26 2.67 -7.98
CA VAL A 134 -15.29 1.73 -6.86
C VAL A 134 -16.04 2.31 -5.65
N LYS A 135 -15.87 3.61 -5.36
CA LYS A 135 -16.63 4.26 -4.28
C LYS A 135 -18.13 4.31 -4.57
N GLU A 136 -18.50 4.64 -5.80
CA GLU A 136 -19.89 4.69 -6.24
C GLU A 136 -20.55 3.30 -6.21
N LEU A 137 -19.85 2.28 -6.70
CA LEU A 137 -20.33 0.89 -6.64
C LEU A 137 -20.44 0.39 -5.19
N ASN A 138 -19.47 0.69 -4.33
CA ASN A 138 -19.58 0.32 -2.91
C ASN A 138 -20.77 0.99 -2.23
N ALA A 139 -21.06 2.26 -2.54
CA ALA A 139 -22.23 2.94 -2.02
C ALA A 139 -23.53 2.27 -2.50
N ALA A 140 -23.62 1.95 -3.79
CA ALA A 140 -24.78 1.23 -4.35
C ALA A 140 -24.98 -0.16 -3.71
N VAL A 141 -23.88 -0.90 -3.48
CA VAL A 141 -23.95 -2.21 -2.79
C VAL A 141 -24.41 -2.05 -1.33
N SER A 142 -23.99 -1.00 -0.64
CA SER A 142 -24.48 -0.73 0.72
C SER A 142 -25.97 -0.37 0.76
N ASP A 143 -26.48 0.35 -0.25
CA ASP A 143 -27.92 0.61 -0.38
C ASP A 143 -28.70 -0.70 -0.69
N ASP A 144 -28.13 -1.59 -1.51
CA ASP A 144 -28.69 -2.93 -1.76
C ASP A 144 -28.69 -3.82 -0.51
N ASP A 145 -27.74 -3.64 0.43
CA ASP A 145 -27.70 -4.36 1.71
C ASP A 145 -28.80 -3.89 2.70
N GLU A 146 -29.44 -2.74 2.49
CA GLU A 146 -30.60 -2.30 3.29
C GLU A 146 -31.93 -2.94 2.83
N GLN A 147 -32.07 -3.26 1.54
CA GLN A 147 -33.22 -3.98 0.99
C GLN A 147 -33.55 -5.32 1.68
N PRO A 148 -32.59 -6.23 1.97
CA PRO A 148 -32.89 -7.50 2.64
C PRO A 148 -33.44 -7.31 4.06
N ALA A 149 -33.11 -6.22 4.74
CA ALA A 149 -33.65 -5.92 6.07
C ALA A 149 -35.13 -5.49 6.00
N GLU A 150 -35.50 -4.72 4.97
CA GLU A 150 -36.90 -4.38 4.71
C GLU A 150 -37.71 -5.61 4.31
N ASP A 151 -37.16 -6.47 3.46
CA ASP A 151 -37.78 -7.74 3.06
C ASP A 151 -38.01 -8.66 4.26
N GLU A 152 -37.04 -8.80 5.17
CA GLU A 152 -37.20 -9.61 6.39
C GLU A 152 -38.31 -9.07 7.30
N LYS A 153 -38.43 -7.73 7.39
CA LYS A 153 -39.50 -7.09 8.16
C LYS A 153 -40.87 -7.34 7.52
N LEU A 154 -40.98 -7.21 6.20
CA LEU A 154 -42.21 -7.51 5.46
C LEU A 154 -42.59 -8.98 5.59
N GLN A 155 -41.62 -9.88 5.51
CA GLN A 155 -41.83 -11.33 5.70
C GLN A 155 -42.41 -11.64 7.08
N LYS A 156 -41.86 -11.06 8.16
CA LYS A 156 -42.40 -11.21 9.52
C LYS A 156 -43.84 -10.67 9.65
N GLN A 157 -44.15 -9.56 8.98
CA GLN A 157 -45.51 -9.03 8.94
C GLN A 157 -46.47 -9.99 8.24
N VAL A 158 -46.07 -10.54 7.09
CA VAL A 158 -46.87 -11.53 6.35
C VAL A 158 -47.16 -12.76 7.21
N GLU A 159 -46.15 -13.29 7.91
CA GLU A 159 -46.31 -14.43 8.80
C GLU A 159 -47.28 -14.13 9.96
N SER A 160 -47.17 -12.94 10.57
CA SER A 160 -48.11 -12.52 11.63
C SER A 160 -49.55 -12.41 11.14
N LEU A 161 -49.74 -11.91 9.91
CA LEU A 161 -51.07 -11.78 9.29
C LEU A 161 -51.64 -13.15 8.93
N GLN A 162 -50.83 -14.07 8.42
CA GLN A 162 -51.24 -15.46 8.15
C GLN A 162 -51.67 -16.18 9.43
N GLN A 163 -50.95 -15.96 10.53
CA GLN A 163 -51.35 -16.51 11.82
C GLN A 163 -52.71 -15.93 12.28
N CYS A 164 -52.89 -14.62 12.19
CA CYS A 164 -54.16 -13.97 12.52
C CYS A 164 -55.33 -14.49 11.66
N ILE A 165 -55.10 -14.67 10.35
CA ILE A 165 -56.10 -15.24 9.43
C ILE A 165 -56.46 -16.68 9.86
N SER A 166 -55.49 -17.47 10.27
CA SER A 166 -55.70 -18.86 10.71
C SER A 166 -56.54 -18.91 11.99
N GLU A 167 -56.24 -18.03 12.95
CA GLU A 167 -56.99 -17.91 14.21
C GLU A 167 -58.44 -17.44 13.96
N LEU A 168 -58.63 -16.41 13.13
CA LEU A 168 -59.96 -15.93 12.76
C LEU A 168 -60.77 -17.00 12.03
N SER A 169 -60.14 -17.77 11.14
CA SER A 169 -60.79 -18.88 10.43
C SER A 169 -61.28 -19.97 11.39
N ALA A 170 -60.47 -20.32 12.41
CA ALA A 170 -60.87 -21.27 13.44
C ALA A 170 -62.03 -20.75 14.29
N ILE A 171 -62.04 -19.45 14.63
CA ILE A 171 -63.14 -18.80 15.35
C ILE A 171 -64.43 -18.84 14.52
N ILE A 172 -64.34 -18.55 13.22
CA ILE A 172 -65.51 -18.60 12.31
C ILE A 172 -66.08 -20.01 12.27
N ALA A 173 -65.24 -21.03 12.06
CA ALA A 173 -65.70 -22.42 12.04
C ALA A 173 -66.37 -22.84 13.36
N SER A 174 -65.83 -22.42 14.50
CA SER A 174 -66.44 -22.65 15.81
C SER A 174 -67.79 -21.96 15.96
N LYS A 175 -67.91 -20.71 15.49
CA LYS A 175 -69.18 -19.97 15.50
C LYS A 175 -70.23 -20.58 14.58
N ASP A 176 -69.82 -21.06 13.40
CA ASP A 176 -70.73 -21.73 12.46
C ASP A 176 -71.33 -23.00 13.07
N MET A 177 -70.53 -23.78 13.81
CA MET A 177 -71.01 -24.93 14.56
C MET A 177 -72.04 -24.54 15.63
N LEU A 178 -71.74 -23.52 16.44
CA LEU A 178 -72.66 -23.05 17.47
C LEU A 178 -73.97 -22.50 16.87
N LEU A 179 -73.89 -21.83 15.72
CA LEU A 179 -75.05 -21.31 15.02
C LEU A 179 -75.92 -22.45 14.47
N ALA A 180 -75.31 -23.50 13.91
CA ALA A 180 -76.02 -24.68 13.45
C ALA A 180 -76.73 -25.40 14.61
N GLU A 181 -76.07 -25.56 15.75
CA GLU A 181 -76.66 -26.16 16.94
C GLU A 181 -77.83 -25.32 17.49
N ALA A 182 -77.65 -24.01 17.61
CA ALA A 182 -78.69 -23.10 18.07
C ALA A 182 -79.90 -23.11 17.13
N SER A 183 -79.68 -23.17 15.81
CA SER A 183 -80.73 -23.25 14.81
C SER A 183 -81.52 -24.57 14.94
N ALA A 184 -80.84 -25.70 15.09
CA ALA A 184 -81.50 -26.99 15.31
C ALA A 184 -82.34 -26.99 16.60
N ARG A 185 -81.84 -26.42 17.69
CA ARG A 185 -82.61 -26.28 18.95
C ARG A 185 -83.84 -25.39 18.77
N TYR A 186 -83.70 -24.29 18.03
CA TYR A 186 -84.82 -23.39 17.73
C TYR A 186 -85.90 -24.10 16.92
N ASP A 187 -85.53 -24.87 15.89
CA ASP A 187 -86.47 -25.62 15.06
C ASP A 187 -87.23 -26.67 15.88
N THR A 188 -86.54 -27.40 16.77
CA THR A 188 -87.19 -28.33 17.70
C THR A 188 -88.20 -27.63 18.61
N LEU A 189 -87.80 -26.53 19.27
CA LEU A 189 -88.68 -25.78 20.17
C LEU A 189 -89.90 -25.20 19.43
N LYS A 190 -89.69 -24.73 18.20
CA LYS A 190 -90.76 -24.22 17.35
C LYS A 190 -91.80 -25.30 17.02
N GLU A 191 -91.35 -26.53 16.77
CA GLU A 191 -92.25 -27.66 16.51
C GLU A 191 -93.00 -28.10 17.78
N GLU A 192 -92.34 -28.14 18.94
CA GLU A 192 -93.00 -28.42 20.23
C GLU A 192 -94.11 -27.41 20.54
N ILE A 193 -93.85 -26.11 20.32
CA ILE A 193 -94.87 -25.05 20.48
C ILE A 193 -96.04 -25.29 19.51
N ARG A 194 -95.76 -25.67 18.27
CA ARG A 194 -96.80 -25.96 17.27
C ARG A 194 -97.71 -27.11 17.71
N GLN A 195 -97.12 -28.15 18.29
CA GLN A 195 -97.85 -29.31 18.82
C GLN A 195 -98.73 -28.89 20.01
N LEU A 196 -98.18 -28.15 20.98
CA LEU A 196 -98.94 -27.65 22.14
C LEU A 196 -100.11 -26.72 21.77
N VAL A 197 -99.97 -25.91 20.72
CA VAL A 197 -101.05 -25.01 20.25
C VAL A 197 -102.13 -25.77 19.47
N SER A 198 -101.83 -26.97 18.98
CA SER A 198 -102.75 -27.80 18.19
C SER A 198 -103.55 -28.80 19.05
N GLU A 199 -103.18 -28.99 20.32
CA GLU A 199 -103.93 -29.73 21.35
C GLU A 199 -105.00 -28.85 22.03
#